data_AF-A0AAW8GG33-F1
#
_entry.id   AF-A0AAW8GG33-F1
#
_cell.length_a   1.000
_cell.length_b   1.000
_cell.length_c   1.000
_cell.angle_alpha   90.00
_cell.angle_beta   90.00
_cell.angle_gamma   90.00
#
_symmetry.space_group_name_H-M   'P 1'
#
loop_
_entity.id
_entity.type
_entity.pdbx_description
1 polymer ?
#
loop_
_entity_poly.entity_id
_entity_poly.type
_entity_poly.pdbx_seq_one_letter_code
_entity_poly.pdbx_strand_id
1 'polypeptide(L)'
;MNAVRQQPLSAAARDIEERIFRRGVSDQEVRQAIDLVAEYVATHTEQAPEGQDWWSAFDEVYEDLTRNFSVAQTEAFEIATDTILVGCGRPRWSCMRGGRWSSAA
;
A
#
# COMPACT_ATOMS: atom_id res chain seq x y z
N MET A 1 0.16 -22.53 22.58
CA MET A 1 -1.14 -22.10 22.02
C MET A 1 -1.09 -20.59 21.83
N ASN A 2 -1.19 -20.11 20.60
CA ASN A 2 -1.61 -18.73 20.32
C ASN A 2 -2.29 -18.74 18.95
N ALA A 3 -3.63 -18.86 18.98
CA ALA A 3 -4.45 -18.69 17.79
C ALA A 3 -4.56 -17.19 17.51
N VAL A 4 -3.81 -16.71 16.52
CA VAL A 4 -4.02 -15.38 15.93
C VAL A 4 -5.45 -15.35 15.41
N ARG A 5 -6.33 -14.64 16.12
CA ARG A 5 -7.71 -14.41 15.69
C ARG A 5 -7.68 -13.52 14.46
N GLN A 6 -7.71 -14.14 13.29
CA GLN A 6 -8.07 -13.49 12.03
C GLN A 6 -9.49 -12.94 12.19
N GLN A 7 -9.63 -11.64 12.46
CA GLN A 7 -10.94 -11.00 12.52
C GLN A 7 -11.53 -10.96 11.11
N PRO A 8 -12.77 -11.44 10.90
CA PRO A 8 -13.43 -11.31 9.60
C PRO A 8 -13.67 -9.82 9.33
N LEU A 9 -13.24 -9.37 8.14
CA LEU A 9 -13.49 -8.02 7.65
C LEU A 9 -14.99 -7.67 7.77
N SER A 10 -15.29 -6.46 8.22
CA SER A 10 -16.68 -6.02 8.38
C SER A 10 -17.41 -6.02 7.02
N ALA A 11 -18.72 -6.20 7.03
CA ALA A 11 -19.53 -6.19 5.81
C ALA A 11 -19.30 -4.92 4.96
N ALA A 12 -19.03 -3.78 5.62
CA ALA A 12 -18.69 -2.53 4.94
C ALA A 12 -17.35 -2.60 4.19
N ALA A 13 -16.36 -3.33 4.70
CA ALA A 13 -15.09 -3.54 4.01
C ALA A 13 -15.26 -4.46 2.78
N ARG A 14 -16.11 -5.49 2.89
CA ARG A 14 -16.46 -6.36 1.75
C ARG A 14 -17.25 -5.62 0.67
N ASP A 15 -18.13 -4.69 1.04
CA ASP A 15 -18.87 -3.86 0.08
C ASP A 15 -17.98 -2.84 -0.64
N ILE A 16 -16.95 -2.30 0.04
CA ILE A 16 -15.94 -1.44 -0.59
C ILE A 16 -15.09 -2.25 -1.57
N GLU A 17 -14.65 -3.43 -1.15
CA GLU A 17 -13.92 -4.39 -1.98
C GLU A 17 -14.75 -4.76 -3.24
N GLU A 18 -16.01 -5.14 -3.10
CA GLU A 18 -16.89 -5.42 -4.23
C GLU A 18 -17.15 -4.21 -5.14
N ARG A 19 -17.21 -2.98 -4.58
CA ARG A 19 -17.38 -1.76 -5.37
C ARG A 19 -16.12 -1.38 -6.14
N ILE A 20 -14.94 -1.63 -5.59
CA ILE A 20 -13.65 -1.49 -6.28
C ILE A 20 -13.56 -2.51 -7.42
N PHE A 21 -13.96 -3.77 -7.16
CA PHE A 21 -13.96 -4.83 -8.18
C PHE A 21 -15.00 -4.64 -9.30
N ARG A 22 -16.16 -4.02 -9.05
CA ARG A 22 -17.24 -3.86 -10.06
C ARG A 22 -17.19 -2.59 -10.92
N ARG A 23 -16.39 -1.56 -10.60
CA ARG A 23 -16.46 -0.27 -11.32
C ARG A 23 -15.21 0.22 -12.06
N GLY A 24 -14.10 -0.51 -12.10
CA GLY A 24 -13.03 -0.16 -13.04
C GLY A 24 -11.64 -0.62 -12.64
N VAL A 25 -11.39 -1.93 -12.60
CA VAL A 25 -10.02 -2.43 -12.65
C VAL A 25 -9.90 -3.40 -13.81
N SER A 26 -9.67 -2.85 -14.99
CA SER A 26 -8.81 -3.51 -15.97
C SER A 26 -7.59 -2.63 -16.22
N ASP A 27 -7.01 -2.07 -15.15
CA ASP A 27 -5.66 -1.53 -15.20
C ASP A 27 -4.70 -2.62 -14.78
N GLN A 28 -4.31 -3.43 -15.76
CA GLN A 28 -3.33 -4.48 -15.58
C GLN A 28 -2.02 -3.91 -14.99
N GLU A 29 -1.67 -2.67 -15.32
CA GLU A 29 -0.51 -1.95 -14.78
C GLU A 29 -0.63 -1.70 -13.28
N VAL A 30 -1.79 -1.22 -12.81
CA VAL A 30 -2.05 -1.03 -11.36
C VAL A 30 -2.02 -2.38 -10.65
N ARG A 31 -2.61 -3.43 -11.24
CA ARG A 31 -2.59 -4.76 -10.63
C ARG A 31 -1.16 -5.30 -10.50
N GLN A 32 -0.35 -5.18 -11.54
CA GLN A 32 1.05 -5.59 -11.52
C GLN A 32 1.85 -4.80 -10.49
N ALA A 33 1.63 -3.50 -10.39
CA ALA A 33 2.28 -2.68 -9.37
C ALA A 33 1.88 -3.11 -7.94
N ILE A 34 0.61 -3.45 -7.70
CA ILE A 34 0.15 -3.98 -6.40
C ILE A 34 0.88 -5.27 -6.06
N ASP A 35 0.98 -6.20 -7.01
CA ASP A 35 1.66 -7.48 -6.80
C ASP A 35 3.16 -7.26 -6.51
N LEU A 36 3.82 -6.32 -7.19
CA LEU A 36 5.22 -5.93 -6.94
C LEU A 36 5.42 -5.29 -5.56
N VAL A 37 4.52 -4.42 -5.11
CA VAL A 37 4.57 -3.84 -3.76
C VAL A 37 4.38 -4.93 -2.71
N ALA A 38 3.43 -5.84 -2.90
CA ALA A 38 3.22 -6.94 -1.97
C ALA A 38 4.47 -7.82 -1.84
N GLU A 39 5.14 -8.13 -2.96
CA GLU A 39 6.40 -8.88 -2.97
C GLU A 39 7.53 -8.11 -2.28
N TYR A 40 7.70 -6.82 -2.59
CA TYR A 40 8.71 -5.97 -1.97
C TYR A 40 8.53 -5.92 -0.45
N VAL A 41 7.30 -5.65 0.01
CA VAL A 41 6.97 -5.58 1.43
C VAL A 41 7.23 -6.93 2.10
N ALA A 42 6.74 -8.04 1.53
CA ALA A 42 6.93 -9.37 2.11
C ALA A 42 8.41 -9.77 2.24
N THR A 43 9.23 -9.44 1.24
CA THR A 43 10.65 -9.83 1.19
C THR A 43 11.52 -8.96 2.10
N HIS A 44 11.22 -7.67 2.20
CA HIS A 44 12.11 -6.69 2.83
C HIS A 44 11.68 -6.27 4.23
N THR A 45 10.43 -6.54 4.66
CA THR A 45 10.00 -6.17 6.03
C THR A 45 10.50 -7.09 7.13
N GLU A 46 10.86 -8.34 6.83
CA GLU A 46 11.45 -9.26 7.84
C GLU A 46 12.93 -8.95 8.14
N GLN A 47 13.63 -8.29 7.22
CA GLN A 47 15.08 -8.07 7.28
C GLN A 47 15.48 -6.60 7.51
N ALA A 48 14.58 -5.65 7.26
CA ALA A 48 14.90 -4.24 7.40
C ALA A 48 14.59 -3.71 8.80
N PRO A 49 15.57 -3.04 9.48
CA PRO A 49 15.28 -2.22 10.64
C PRO A 49 14.16 -1.24 10.28
N GLU A 50 13.15 -1.12 11.15
CA GLU A 50 12.19 -0.02 11.10
C GLU A 50 12.97 1.30 11.15
N GLY A 51 13.17 1.93 10.00
CA GLY A 51 14.11 3.04 9.86
C GLY A 51 13.89 3.85 8.60
N GLN A 52 14.43 5.07 8.61
CA GLN A 52 14.31 6.05 7.53
C GLN A 52 14.86 5.51 6.20
N ASP A 53 15.86 4.63 6.22
CA ASP A 53 16.46 4.02 5.03
C ASP A 53 15.48 3.14 4.27
N TRP A 54 14.71 2.30 4.97
CA TRP A 54 13.70 1.44 4.33
C TRP A 54 12.59 2.27 3.69
N TRP A 55 12.12 3.31 4.39
CA TRP A 55 11.09 4.21 3.86
C TRP A 55 11.59 5.05 2.68
N SER A 56 12.88 5.36 2.63
CA SER A 56 13.47 6.08 1.50
C SER A 56 13.59 5.19 0.27
N ALA A 57 14.03 3.93 0.44
CA ALA A 57 14.01 2.95 -0.64
C ALA A 57 12.59 2.62 -1.13
N PHE A 58 11.63 2.55 -0.19
CA PHE A 58 10.23 2.32 -0.54
C PHE A 58 9.62 3.48 -1.34
N ASP A 59 9.98 4.73 -1.01
CA ASP A 59 9.57 5.92 -1.76
C ASP A 59 10.02 5.86 -3.22
N GLU A 60 11.29 5.52 -3.46
CA GLU A 60 11.85 5.37 -4.81
C GLU A 60 11.09 4.31 -5.63
N VAL A 61 10.85 3.14 -5.03
CA VAL A 61 10.06 2.07 -5.67
C VAL A 61 8.64 2.55 -5.98
N TYR A 62 8.00 3.23 -5.04
CA TYR A 62 6.63 3.72 -5.23
C TYR A 62 6.55 4.77 -6.35
N GLU A 63 7.47 5.73 -6.38
CA GLU A 63 7.52 6.78 -7.42
C GLU A 63 7.75 6.17 -8.80
N ASP A 64 8.62 5.17 -8.92
CA ASP A 64 8.86 4.48 -10.19
C ASP A 64 7.63 3.72 -10.68
N LEU A 65 6.93 3.01 -9.79
CA LEU A 65 5.71 2.27 -10.12
C LEU A 65 4.56 3.18 -10.55
N THR A 66 4.49 4.40 -10.00
CA THR A 66 3.39 5.35 -10.26
C THR A 66 3.69 6.40 -11.31
N ARG A 67 4.91 6.43 -11.87
CA ARG A 67 5.37 7.47 -12.80
C ARG A 67 4.42 7.78 -13.96
N ASN A 68 3.78 6.76 -14.51
CA ASN A 68 2.88 6.88 -15.67
C ASN A 68 1.40 6.70 -15.29
N PHE A 69 1.09 6.58 -14.00
CA PHE A 69 -0.27 6.42 -13.54
C PHE A 69 -1.01 7.75 -13.67
N SER A 70 -2.23 7.69 -14.17
CA SER A 70 -3.23 8.72 -13.97
C SER A 70 -3.49 8.94 -12.47
N VAL A 71 -4.14 10.05 -12.15
CA VAL A 71 -4.51 10.38 -10.77
C VAL A 71 -5.36 9.26 -10.15
N ALA A 72 -6.37 8.75 -10.89
CA ALA A 72 -7.25 7.69 -10.40
C ALA A 72 -6.51 6.35 -10.17
N GLN A 73 -5.56 6.00 -11.05
CA GLN A 73 -4.71 4.81 -10.88
C GLN A 73 -3.78 4.95 -9.67
N THR A 74 -3.20 6.14 -9.48
CA THR A 74 -2.34 6.46 -8.33
C THR A 74 -3.10 6.36 -7.02
N GLU A 75 -4.31 6.91 -6.94
CA GLU A 75 -5.17 6.82 -5.76
C GLU A 75 -5.56 5.37 -5.44
N ALA A 76 -5.95 4.59 -6.46
CA ALA A 76 -6.29 3.18 -6.28
C ALA A 76 -5.07 2.36 -5.78
N PHE A 77 -3.90 2.63 -6.36
CA PHE A 77 -2.65 2.00 -5.95
C PHE A 77 -2.21 2.40 -4.53
N GLU A 78 -2.41 3.66 -4.14
CA GLU A 78 -2.10 4.15 -2.79
C GLU A 78 -2.96 3.45 -1.73
N ILE A 79 -4.26 3.30 -1.98
CA ILE A 79 -5.19 2.58 -1.10
C ILE A 79 -4.77 1.11 -0.93
N ALA A 80 -4.41 0.45 -2.03
CA ALA A 80 -3.94 -0.93 -1.98
C ALA A 80 -2.62 -1.05 -1.20
N THR A 81 -1.69 -0.13 -1.44
CA THR A 81 -0.40 -0.06 -0.74
C THR A 81 -0.57 0.13 0.77
N ASP A 82 -1.41 1.08 1.18
CA ASP A 82 -1.74 1.32 2.59
C ASP A 82 -2.33 0.06 3.25
N THR A 83 -3.18 -0.66 2.52
CA THR A 83 -3.81 -1.90 3.01
C THR A 83 -2.76 -2.99 3.24
N ILE A 84 -1.81 -3.16 2.31
CA ILE A 84 -0.71 -4.12 2.42
C ILE A 84 0.17 -3.78 3.63
N LEU A 85 0.62 -2.53 3.74
CA LEU A 85 1.51 -2.08 4.83
C LEU A 85 0.87 -2.30 6.20
N VAL A 86 -0.39 -1.90 6.37
CA VAL A 86 -1.13 -2.10 7.63
C VAL A 86 -1.30 -3.59 7.93
N GLY A 87 -1.58 -4.42 6.92
CA GLY A 87 -1.66 -5.87 7.06
C GLY A 87 -0.35 -6.51 7.56
N CYS A 88 0.78 -5.89 7.24
CA CYS A 88 2.11 -6.29 7.70
C CYS A 88 2.57 -5.58 8.99
N GLY A 89 1.67 -4.85 9.67
CA GLY A 89 1.98 -4.15 10.92
C GLY A 89 2.77 -2.83 10.75
N ARG A 90 2.89 -2.32 9.52
CA ARG A 90 3.58 -1.05 9.21
C ARG A 90 2.59 0.13 9.17
N PRO A 91 3.06 1.36 9.44
CA PRO A 91 2.30 2.57 9.17
C PRO A 91 1.85 2.69 7.71
N ARG A 92 0.76 3.42 7.47
CA ARG A 92 0.29 3.75 6.12
C ARG A 92 1.29 4.63 5.40
N TRP A 93 1.45 4.39 4.11
CA TRP A 93 2.31 5.17 3.23
C TRP A 93 1.80 6.61 3.10
N SER A 94 0.49 6.79 2.92
CA SER A 94 -0.16 8.10 2.83
C SER A 94 0.18 9.03 4.00
N CYS A 95 0.28 8.48 5.22
CA CYS A 95 0.69 9.22 6.42
C CYS A 95 2.17 9.60 6.42
N MET A 96 3.04 8.69 5.98
CA MET A 96 4.49 8.94 5.91
C MET A 96 4.83 9.99 4.85
N ARG A 97 4.16 9.94 3.69
CA ARG A 97 4.31 10.93 2.61
C ARG A 97 3.72 12.30 3.00
N GLY A 98 2.56 12.33 3.65
CA GLY A 98 1.97 13.58 4.14
C GLY A 98 2.88 14.34 5.13
N GLY A 99 3.73 13.61 5.86
CA GLY A 99 4.76 14.19 6.72
C GLY A 99 5.96 14.80 5.99
N ARG A 100 6.23 14.43 4.72
CA ARG A 100 7.36 14.96 3.93
C ARG A 100 7.20 16.44 3.52
N TRP A 101 6.00 16.99 3.60
CA TRP A 101 5.71 18.37 3.19
C TRP A 101 5.35 19.32 4.34
N SER A 102 5.22 18.80 5.56
CA SER A 102 4.87 19.60 6.74
C SER A 102 6.09 20.03 7.56
N SER A 103 7.19 20.37 6.87
CA SER A 103 8.36 21.07 7.45
C SER A 103 8.71 22.34 6.67
N ALA A 104 7.71 22.96 6.04
CA ALA A 104 7.75 24.36 5.64
C ALA A 104 6.73 25.14 6.50
N ALA A 105 7.12 25.45 7.73
CA ALA A 105 6.48 26.47 8.56
C ALA A 105 7.58 27.23 9.33
#